data_AF-D2QXY1-F1
#
_entry.id   AF-D2QXY1-F1
#
_cell.length_a   1.000
_cell.length_b   1.000
_cell.length_c   1.000
_cell.angle_alpha   90.00
_cell.angle_beta   90.00
_cell.angle_gamma   90.00
#
_symmetry.space_group_name_H-M   'P 1'
#
loop_
_entity.id
_entity.type
_entity.pdbx_description
1 polymer ?
#
loop_
_entity_poly.entity_id
_entity_poly.type
_entity_poly.pdbx_seq_one_letter_code
_entity_poly.pdbx_strand_id
1 'polypeptide(L)'
;MSNDKLSEKQGYLAMFAFLDELYSKYGYSQLGSLLGSMTFFPDGSPVDDAIWNDWLRAIEKVKSDQVDATLTLKHLTDQSDNNDTDCHP
;
A
#
# COMPACT_ATOMS: atom_id res chain seq x y z
N MET A 1 -7.42 14.89 -25.74
CA MET A 1 -7.39 14.10 -24.51
C MET A 1 -6.39 14.78 -23.59
N SER A 2 -6.84 15.33 -22.47
CA SER A 2 -5.94 16.04 -21.55
C SER A 2 -5.00 15.03 -20.90
N ASN A 3 -3.69 15.23 -21.09
CA ASN A 3 -2.64 14.44 -20.46
C ASN A 3 -2.39 14.98 -19.05
N ASP A 4 -3.42 14.94 -18.21
CA ASP A 4 -3.38 15.50 -16.86
C ASP A 4 -2.68 14.50 -15.94
N LYS A 5 -1.35 14.50 -15.98
CA LYS A 5 -0.53 13.76 -15.03
C LYS A 5 -0.67 14.41 -13.66
N LEU A 6 -1.09 13.63 -12.67
CA LEU A 6 -1.04 14.08 -11.28
C LEU A 6 0.40 14.31 -10.87
N SER A 7 0.65 15.41 -10.15
CA SER A 7 1.90 15.57 -9.41
C SER A 7 1.99 14.54 -8.28
N GLU A 8 3.19 14.35 -7.74
CA GLU A 8 3.46 13.41 -6.66
C GLU A 8 2.61 13.73 -5.43
N LYS A 9 2.44 15.02 -5.13
CA LYS A 9 1.55 15.49 -4.06
C LYS A 9 0.07 15.23 -4.38
N GLN A 10 -0.37 15.44 -5.62
CA GLN A 10 -1.75 15.16 -6.00
C GLN A 10 -2.07 13.66 -5.95
N GLY A 11 -1.14 12.80 -6.35
CA GLY A 11 -1.27 11.34 -6.20
C GLY A 11 -1.36 10.93 -4.72
N TYR A 12 -0.56 11.56 -3.86
CA TYR A 12 -0.61 11.32 -2.42
C TYR A 12 -1.97 11.70 -1.83
N LEU A 13 -2.49 12.89 -2.20
CA LEU A 13 -3.80 13.35 -1.74
C LEU A 13 -4.94 12.47 -2.27
N ALA A 14 -4.83 11.95 -3.49
CA ALA A 14 -5.79 11.00 -4.03
C ALA A 14 -5.81 9.68 -3.25
N MET A 15 -4.62 9.15 -2.91
CA MET A 15 -4.50 7.96 -2.05
C MET A 15 -5.05 8.23 -0.64
N PHE A 16 -4.72 9.37 -0.02
CA PHE A 16 -5.23 9.76 1.29
C PHE A 16 -6.76 9.78 1.30
N ALA A 17 -7.37 10.46 0.33
CA ALA A 17 -8.83 10.55 0.23
C ALA A 17 -9.50 9.18 0.09
N PHE A 18 -8.91 8.27 -0.70
CA PHE A 18 -9.42 6.90 -0.84
C PHE A 18 -9.36 6.12 0.49
N LEU A 19 -8.23 6.21 1.22
CA LEU A 19 -8.07 5.54 2.51
C LEU A 19 -8.98 6.13 3.59
N ASP A 20 -9.20 7.43 3.57
CA ASP A 20 -10.11 8.14 4.48
C ASP A 20 -11.58 7.70 4.28
N GLU A 21 -11.99 7.49 3.03
CA GLU A 21 -13.32 6.94 2.73
C GLU A 21 -13.46 5.50 3.27
N LEU A 22 -12.44 4.66 3.09
CA LEU A 22 -12.45 3.29 3.62
C LEU A 22 -12.48 3.27 5.15
N TYR A 23 -11.70 4.14 5.81
CA TYR A 23 -11.71 4.28 7.26
C TYR A 23 -13.08 4.75 7.75
N SER A 24 -13.66 5.76 7.12
CA SER A 24 -14.99 6.28 7.46
C SER A 24 -16.09 5.22 7.31
N LYS A 25 -15.98 4.34 6.31
CA LYS A 25 -16.99 3.31 6.03
C LYS A 25 -16.88 2.08 6.94
N TYR A 26 -15.67 1.64 7.26
CA TYR A 26 -15.45 0.35 7.93
C TYR A 26 -14.77 0.45 9.30
N GLY A 27 -14.23 1.62 9.67
CA GLY A 27 -13.67 1.88 10.99
C GLY A 27 -12.37 1.13 11.31
N TYR A 28 -11.57 0.77 10.32
CA TYR A 28 -10.32 0.03 10.54
C TYR A 28 -9.31 0.87 11.34
N SER A 29 -9.10 0.53 12.62
CA SER A 29 -8.25 1.30 13.54
C SER A 29 -6.82 1.54 13.01
N GLN A 30 -6.26 0.56 12.30
CA GLN A 30 -4.93 0.66 11.69
C GLN A 30 -4.87 1.73 10.60
N LEU A 31 -5.95 1.90 9.82
CA LEU A 31 -6.04 2.98 8.83
C LEU A 31 -6.11 4.35 9.52
N GLY A 32 -6.82 4.47 10.65
CA GLY A 32 -6.88 5.73 11.40
C GLY A 32 -5.51 6.22 11.86
N SER A 33 -4.66 5.31 12.38
CA SER A 33 -3.29 5.66 12.77
C SER A 33 -2.44 6.09 11.58
N LEU A 34 -2.54 5.37 10.46
CA LEU A 34 -1.83 5.70 9.23
C LEU A 34 -2.27 7.07 8.69
N LEU A 35 -3.58 7.31 8.60
CA LEU A 35 -4.15 8.58 8.14
C LEU A 35 -3.64 9.75 9.00
N GLY A 36 -3.53 9.57 10.32
CA GLY A 36 -2.92 10.56 11.21
C GLY A 36 -1.50 10.93 10.79
N SER A 37 -0.62 9.93 10.60
CA SER A 37 0.76 10.14 10.15
C SER A 37 0.87 10.72 8.74
N MET A 38 -0.15 10.47 7.90
CA MET A 38 -0.16 10.95 6.51
C MET A 38 -0.57 12.42 6.35
N THR A 39 -1.07 13.08 7.39
CA THR A 39 -1.55 14.46 7.29
C THR A 39 -0.43 15.46 6.96
N PHE A 40 -0.81 16.63 6.45
CA PHE A 40 0.09 17.77 6.26
C PHE A 40 -0.16 18.82 7.35
N PHE A 41 0.91 19.47 7.79
CA PHE A 41 0.81 20.70 8.56
C PHE A 41 0.19 21.84 7.72
N PRO A 42 -0.32 22.91 8.36
CA PRO A 42 -0.88 24.07 7.65
C PRO A 42 0.09 24.75 6.67
N ASP A 43 1.40 24.60 6.88
CA ASP A 43 2.45 25.10 5.99
C ASP A 43 2.66 24.22 4.74
N GLY A 44 1.98 23.08 4.66
CA GLY A 44 2.03 22.16 3.53
C GLY A 44 3.17 21.13 3.59
N SER A 45 3.89 21.04 4.71
CA SER A 45 4.87 19.97 5.01
C SER A 45 4.19 18.72 5.60
N PRO A 46 4.68 17.51 5.32
CA PRO A 46 4.09 16.28 5.87
C PRO A 46 4.34 16.21 7.38
N VAL A 47 3.39 15.66 8.14
CA VAL A 47 3.55 15.43 9.58
C VAL A 47 4.62 14.37 9.87
N ASP A 48 4.77 13.42 8.95
CA ASP A 48 5.79 12.38 8.99
C ASP A 48 6.59 12.35 7.68
N ASP A 49 7.84 12.82 7.73
CA ASP A 49 8.76 12.82 6.59
C ASP A 49 9.06 11.40 6.10
N ALA A 50 9.03 10.39 6.98
CA ALA A 50 9.30 9.01 6.58
C ALA A 50 8.19 8.49 5.66
N ILE A 51 6.92 8.79 5.98
CA ILE A 51 5.77 8.43 5.16
C ILE A 51 5.82 9.11 3.79
N TRP A 52 6.23 10.39 3.73
CA TRP A 52 6.40 11.08 2.46
C TRP A 52 7.52 10.44 1.61
N ASN A 53 8.65 10.08 2.21
CA ASN A 53 9.72 9.38 1.50
C ASN A 53 9.29 7.98 1.03
N ASP A 54 8.48 7.25 1.80
CA ASP A 54 7.89 5.97 1.40
C ASP A 54 7.01 6.12 0.16
N TRP A 55 6.21 7.18 0.12
CA TRP A 55 5.40 7.52 -1.03
C TRP A 55 6.24 7.84 -2.28
N LEU A 56 7.30 8.63 -2.16
CA LEU A 56 8.20 8.92 -3.28
C LEU A 56 8.84 7.63 -3.82
N ARG A 57 9.27 6.72 -2.93
CA ARG A 57 9.77 5.39 -3.33
C ARG A 57 8.71 4.55 -4.04
N ALA A 58 7.45 4.63 -3.63
CA ALA A 58 6.36 3.96 -4.33
C ALA A 58 6.16 4.52 -5.74
N ILE A 59 6.22 5.85 -5.91
CA ILE A 59 6.17 6.50 -7.23
C ILE A 59 7.33 6.05 -8.12
N GLU A 60 8.56 5.98 -7.59
CA GLU A 60 9.72 5.49 -8.35
C GLU A 60 9.53 4.06 -8.84
N LYS A 61 8.98 3.18 -8.00
CA LYS A 61 8.63 1.81 -8.42
C LYS A 61 7.62 1.81 -9.55
N VAL A 62 6.57 2.64 -9.48
CA VAL A 62 5.58 2.76 -10.56
C VAL A 62 6.21 3.31 -11.84
N LYS A 63 7.00 4.38 -11.76
CA LYS A 63 7.70 4.98 -12.90
C LYS A 63 8.71 4.04 -13.55
N SER A 64 9.19 3.04 -12.81
CA SER A 64 10.15 2.04 -13.28
C SER A 64 9.49 0.70 -13.64
N ASP A 65 8.17 0.65 -13.73
CA ASP A 65 7.37 -0.57 -14.03
C ASP A 65 7.65 -1.74 -13.07
N GLN A 66 7.98 -1.45 -11.80
CA GLN A 66 8.27 -2.44 -10.75
C GLN A 66 7.05 -2.78 -9.88
N VAL A 67 5.85 -2.35 -10.26
CA VAL A 67 4.61 -2.63 -9.54
C VAL A 67 3.72 -3.53 -10.38
N ASP A 68 3.50 -4.76 -9.91
CA ASP A 68 2.49 -5.65 -10.48
C ASP A 68 1.23 -5.61 -9.59
N ALA A 69 0.19 -4.96 -10.10
CA ALA A 69 -1.12 -4.89 -9.45
C ALA A 69 -2.07 -6.00 -9.93
N THR A 70 -1.60 -6.92 -10.76
CA THR A 70 -2.39 -8.07 -11.21
C THR A 70 -2.46 -9.07 -10.06
N LEU A 71 -3.67 -9.39 -9.62
CA LEU A 71 -3.88 -10.44 -8.63
C LEU A 71 -3.54 -11.81 -9.26
N THR A 72 -2.27 -12.16 -9.27
CA THR A 72 -1.83 -13.53 -9.57
C THR A 72 -1.93 -14.32 -8.27
N LEU A 73 -3.11 -14.88 -8.00
CA LEU A 73 -3.26 -15.87 -6.95
C LEU A 73 -2.41 -17.08 -7.32
N LYS A 74 -1.16 -17.12 -6.83
CA LYS A 74 -0.43 -18.38 -6.73
C LYS A 74 -1.19 -19.20 -5.71
N HIS A 75 -2.07 -20.04 -6.23
CA HIS A 75 -2.77 -21.08 -5.50
C HIS A 75 -1.80 -21.66 -4.47
N LEU A 76 -2.23 -21.68 -3.22
CA LEU A 76 -1.68 -22.53 -2.17
C LEU A 76 -1.67 -23.96 -2.73
N THR A 77 -0.61 -24.35 -3.42
CA THR A 77 -0.24 -25.77 -3.48
C THR A 77 0.39 -26.02 -2.13
N ASP A 78 -0.47 -26.34 -1.17
CA ASP A 78 -0.14 -27.07 0.03
C ASP A 78 0.94 -28.09 -0.33
N GLN A 79 2.16 -27.87 0.18
CA GLN A 79 3.06 -29.00 0.40
C GLN A 79 2.41 -29.76 1.55
N SER A 80 1.52 -30.70 1.21
CA SER A 80 1.29 -31.82 2.10
C SER A 80 2.62 -32.56 2.17
N ASP A 81 3.37 -32.27 3.21
CA ASP A 81 4.44 -33.12 3.71
C ASP A 81 3.83 -34.52 3.99
N ASN A 82 3.74 -35.35 2.95
CA ASN A 82 3.60 -36.78 3.13
C ASN A 82 4.98 -37.32 3.49
N ASN A 83 5.44 -37.00 4.70
CA ASN A 83 6.54 -37.73 5.32
C ASN A 83 5.96 -38.84 6.20
N ASP A 84 5.25 -39.78 5.56
CA ASP A 84 5.01 -41.10 6.13
C ASP A 84 6.19 -42.00 5.73
N THR A 85 7.36 -41.78 6.36
CA THR A 85 8.33 -42.87 6.51
C THR A 85 8.00 -43.60 7.79
N ASP A 86 7.07 -44.53 7.62
CA ASP A 86 6.99 -45.87 8.19
C ASP A 86 7.87 -46.14 9.44
N CYS A 87 7.17 -46.38 10.55
CA CYS A 87 7.71 -46.86 11.80
C CYS A 87 8.09 -48.35 11.71
N HIS A 88 9.39 -48.63 11.89
CA HIS A 88 9.96 -49.82 12.56
C HIS A 88 9.81 -51.19 11.86
N PRO A 89 10.67 -52.20 12.14
CA PRO A 89 11.28 -52.53 13.43
C PRO A 89 12.80 -52.35 13.57
#